data_AF-A0AAV3KDA7-F1
#
_entry.id   AF-A0AAV3KDA7-F1
#
_cell.length_a   1.000
_cell.length_b   1.000
_cell.length_c   1.000
_cell.angle_alpha   90.00
_cell.angle_beta   90.00
_cell.angle_gamma   90.00
#
_symmetry.space_group_name_H-M   'P 1'
#
loop_
_entity.id
_entity.type
_entity.pdbx_description
1 polymer ?
#
loop_
_entity_poly.entity_id
_entity_poly.type
_entity_poly.pdbx_seq_one_letter_code
_entity_poly.pdbx_strand_id
1 'polypeptide(L)'
;MGEAGISGRIDTHFWERFGNALMLSTVQDVAAAAANTAPGKDRNTDYTENTRAAASEMAKTALENSINIPPTMYLNQGEVIGIMTGTDIDFSSVYQLRLKPRWYER
;
A
#
# COMPACT_ATOMS: atom_id res chain seq x y z
N MET A 1 -2.85 -20.34 -8.51
CA MET A 1 -1.59 -21.01 -8.94
C MET A 1 -1.29 -20.50 -10.36
N GLY A 2 -0.64 -19.34 -10.50
CA GLY A 2 -0.50 -18.65 -11.80
C GLY A 2 -0.76 -17.14 -11.76
N GLU A 3 -0.89 -16.56 -10.56
CA GLU A 3 -0.91 -15.10 -10.43
C GLU A 3 0.52 -14.57 -10.58
N ALA A 4 0.70 -13.50 -11.36
CA ALA A 4 2.00 -12.88 -11.53
C ALA A 4 2.40 -12.14 -10.24
N GLY A 5 3.57 -12.47 -9.69
CA GLY A 5 4.08 -11.88 -8.45
C GLY A 5 4.10 -12.84 -7.27
N ILE A 6 4.61 -12.36 -6.14
CA ILE A 6 4.70 -13.13 -4.90
C ILE A 6 3.65 -12.57 -3.94
N SER A 7 2.81 -13.43 -3.37
CA SER A 7 1.87 -13.03 -2.33
C SER A 7 2.62 -12.84 -1.02
N GLY A 8 2.45 -11.67 -0.38
CA GLY A 8 3.01 -11.39 0.94
C GLY A 8 2.04 -10.58 1.79
N ARG A 9 2.37 -10.39 3.08
CA ARG A 9 1.62 -9.46 3.93
C ARG A 9 1.96 -8.04 3.50
N ILE A 10 0.95 -7.26 3.14
CA ILE A 10 1.11 -5.86 2.76
C ILE A 10 0.80 -4.98 3.97
N ASP A 11 1.73 -4.09 4.32
CA ASP A 11 1.51 -2.97 5.25
C ASP A 11 1.30 -1.69 4.44
N THR A 12 0.11 -1.11 4.58
CA THR A 12 -0.29 0.10 3.86
C THR A 12 0.10 1.38 4.59
N HIS A 13 0.61 1.30 5.82
CA HIS A 13 0.98 2.43 6.67
C HIS A 13 -0.15 3.47 6.80
N PHE A 14 -1.39 3.01 6.95
CA PHE A 14 -2.56 3.90 6.94
C PHE A 14 -2.49 4.96 8.03
N TRP A 15 -2.12 4.60 9.26
CA TRP A 15 -2.10 5.57 10.35
C TRP A 15 -0.96 6.57 10.23
N GLU A 16 0.18 6.15 9.71
CA GLU A 16 1.32 7.02 9.41
C GLU A 16 0.99 7.99 8.26
N ARG A 17 0.21 7.53 7.27
CA ARG A 17 -0.22 8.32 6.10
C ARG A 17 -1.34 9.29 6.42
N PHE A 18 -2.31 8.89 7.25
CA PHE A 18 -3.56 9.62 7.43
C PHE A 18 -3.80 10.10 8.86
N GLY A 19 -3.03 9.63 9.85
CA GLY A 19 -3.26 9.94 11.26
C GLY A 19 -3.19 11.42 11.58
N ASN A 20 -2.17 12.12 11.09
CA ASN A 20 -2.01 13.55 11.32
C ASN A 20 -3.14 14.38 10.67
N ALA A 21 -3.55 14.00 9.45
CA ALA A 21 -4.64 14.66 8.75
C ALA A 21 -5.99 14.43 9.45
N LEU A 22 -6.24 13.21 9.92
CA LEU A 22 -7.43 12.86 10.70
C LEU A 22 -7.45 13.56 12.06
N MET A 23 -6.32 13.72 12.73
CA MET A 23 -6.26 14.52 13.97
C MET A 23 -6.56 15.99 13.70
N LEU A 24 -5.95 16.59 12.68
CA LEU A 24 -6.21 17.98 12.31
C LEU A 24 -7.68 18.21 11.93
N SER A 25 -8.29 17.27 11.20
CA SER A 25 -9.70 17.36 10.82
C SER A 25 -10.61 17.35 12.05
N THR A 26 -10.35 16.46 13.02
CA THR A 26 -11.17 16.41 14.24
C THR A 26 -11.07 17.69 15.06
N VAL A 27 -9.91 18.34 15.11
CA VAL A 27 -9.75 19.63 15.80
C VAL A 27 -10.54 20.73 15.10
N GLN A 28 -10.49 20.78 13.77
CA GLN A 28 -11.26 21.73 12.97
C GLN A 28 -12.77 21.51 13.12
N ASP A 29 -13.23 20.25 13.09
CA ASP A 29 -14.63 19.90 13.25
C ASP A 29 -15.17 20.24 14.65
N VAL A 30 -14.40 19.98 15.71
CA VAL A 30 -14.76 20.35 17.08
C VAL A 30 -14.79 21.87 17.24
N ALA A 31 -13.81 22.59 16.70
CA ALA A 31 -13.78 24.05 16.74
C ALA A 31 -14.96 24.66 15.99
N ALA A 32 -15.31 24.11 14.81
CA ALA A 32 -16.47 24.53 14.03
C ALA A 32 -17.78 24.24 14.79
N ALA A 33 -17.92 23.05 15.37
CA ALA A 33 -19.09 22.67 16.16
C ALA A 33 -19.27 23.58 17.38
N ALA A 34 -18.20 23.83 18.15
CA ALA A 34 -18.23 24.72 19.30
C ALA A 34 -18.57 26.17 18.90
N ALA A 35 -18.01 26.66 17.79
CA ALA A 35 -18.37 27.96 17.25
C ALA A 35 -19.85 28.00 16.85
N ASN A 36 -20.43 26.91 16.34
CA ASN A 36 -21.85 26.83 15.98
C ASN A 36 -22.79 26.75 17.19
N THR A 37 -22.29 26.38 18.38
CA THR A 37 -23.08 26.33 19.61
C THR A 37 -22.99 27.60 20.46
N ALA A 38 -22.14 28.56 20.08
CA ALA A 38 -21.97 29.82 20.80
C ALA A 38 -23.25 30.70 20.73
N PRO A 39 -23.77 31.23 21.86
CA PRO A 39 -24.97 32.06 21.86
C PRO A 39 -24.70 33.43 21.21
N GLY A 40 -25.48 33.80 20.19
CA GLY A 40 -25.42 35.12 19.55
C GLY A 40 -25.07 35.15 18.05
N LYS A 41 -25.30 34.07 17.30
CA LYS A 41 -24.95 34.03 15.86
C LYS A 41 -26.07 34.52 14.94
N ASP A 42 -25.84 35.67 14.33
CA ASP A 42 -26.51 36.11 13.11
C ASP A 42 -26.37 35.03 12.01
N ARG A 43 -27.50 34.63 11.44
CA ARG A 43 -27.65 33.52 10.47
C ARG A 43 -27.05 33.80 9.07
N ASN A 44 -26.05 34.67 8.97
CA ASN A 44 -25.46 35.13 7.70
C ASN A 44 -24.02 34.62 7.47
N THR A 45 -23.50 33.73 8.31
CA THR A 45 -22.20 33.09 8.06
C THR A 45 -22.45 31.70 7.48
N ASP A 46 -22.15 31.54 6.19
CA ASP A 46 -22.28 30.26 5.49
C ASP A 46 -21.17 29.30 5.96
N TYR A 47 -21.44 28.55 7.03
CA TYR A 47 -20.53 27.53 7.56
C TYR A 47 -20.32 26.36 6.58
N THR A 48 -21.17 26.23 5.56
CA THR A 48 -21.11 25.16 4.55
C THR A 48 -19.92 25.34 3.61
N GLU A 49 -19.53 26.58 3.29
CA GLU A 49 -18.33 26.86 2.49
C GLU A 49 -17.05 26.42 3.22
N ASN A 50 -16.94 26.75 4.52
CA ASN A 50 -15.77 26.39 5.33
C ASN A 50 -15.58 24.87 5.44
N THR A 51 -16.66 24.11 5.63
CA THR A 51 -16.59 22.63 5.68
C THR A 51 -16.17 22.03 4.34
N ARG A 52 -16.63 22.57 3.21
CA ARG A 52 -16.24 22.09 1.87
C ARG A 52 -14.77 22.36 1.56
N ALA A 53 -14.27 23.55 1.93
CA ALA A 53 -12.86 23.89 1.78
C ALA A 53 -11.98 22.97 2.64
N ALA A 54 -12.35 22.73 3.90
CA ALA A 54 -11.63 21.84 4.81
C ALA A 54 -11.59 20.39 4.30
N ALA A 55 -12.71 19.86 3.80
CA ALA A 55 -12.76 18.52 3.21
C ALA A 55 -11.87 18.40 1.96
N SER A 56 -11.79 19.44 1.13
CA SER A 56 -10.91 19.46 -0.04
C SER A 56 -9.43 19.50 0.34
N GLU A 57 -9.08 20.25 1.39
CA GLU A 57 -7.71 20.32 1.90
C GLU A 57 -7.27 18.99 2.52
N MET A 58 -8.16 18.34 3.28
CA MET A 58 -7.91 17.00 3.82
C MET A 58 -7.70 15.96 2.72
N ALA A 59 -8.53 15.97 1.66
CA ALA A 59 -8.35 15.07 0.52
C ALA A 59 -7.00 15.29 -0.18
N LYS A 60 -6.57 16.55 -0.30
CA LYS A 60 -5.26 16.90 -0.86
C LYS A 60 -4.11 16.41 0.03
N THR A 61 -4.15 16.70 1.33
CA THR A 61 -3.12 16.25 2.28
C THR A 61 -3.08 14.73 2.40
N ALA A 62 -4.24 14.07 2.40
CA ALA A 62 -4.35 12.62 2.37
C ALA A 62 -3.68 12.04 1.12
N LEU A 63 -3.91 12.62 -0.06
CA LEU A 63 -3.26 12.22 -1.30
C LEU A 63 -1.74 12.47 -1.28
N GLU A 64 -1.30 13.64 -0.82
CA GLU A 64 0.13 13.99 -0.72
C GLU A 64 0.87 13.05 0.24
N ASN A 65 0.34 12.81 1.44
CA ASN A 65 0.95 11.89 2.41
C ASN A 65 0.86 10.42 1.94
N SER A 66 -0.22 10.07 1.24
CA SER A 66 -0.39 8.76 0.62
C SER A 66 0.71 8.47 -0.40
N ILE A 67 1.12 9.46 -1.20
CA ILE A 67 2.17 9.31 -2.21
C ILE A 67 3.56 9.23 -1.56
N ASN A 68 3.78 9.93 -0.45
CA ASN A 68 5.10 10.03 0.18
C ASN A 68 5.50 8.80 1.03
N ILE A 69 4.55 7.95 1.45
CA ILE A 69 4.83 6.75 2.24
C ILE A 69 4.41 5.51 1.42
N PRO A 70 5.36 4.78 0.81
CA PRO A 70 5.05 3.60 0.01
C PRO A 70 4.59 2.44 0.91
N PRO A 71 3.66 1.57 0.44
CA PRO A 71 3.34 0.34 1.15
C PRO A 71 4.55 -0.60 1.16
N THR A 72 4.72 -1.36 2.24
CA THR A 72 5.76 -2.40 2.32
C THR A 72 5.13 -3.78 2.23
N MET A 73 5.85 -4.73 1.62
CA MET A 73 5.44 -6.13 1.58
C MET A 73 6.43 -6.96 2.38
N TYR A 74 5.91 -7.84 3.23
CA TYR A 74 6.67 -8.79 4.02
C TYR A 74 6.41 -10.22 3.53
N LEU A 75 7.50 -10.95 3.35
CA LEU A 75 7.53 -12.39 3.08
C LEU A 75 8.24 -13.07 4.22
N ASN A 76 7.78 -14.26 4.59
CA ASN A 76 8.43 -15.01 5.67
C ASN A 76 9.73 -15.65 5.16
N GLN A 77 10.71 -15.81 6.05
CA GLN A 77 11.91 -16.55 5.73
C GLN A 77 11.58 -18.01 5.37
N GLY A 78 12.24 -18.55 4.34
CA GLY A 78 11.99 -19.91 3.87
C GLY A 78 10.67 -20.09 3.08
N GLU A 79 9.98 -19.00 2.75
CA GLU A 79 8.81 -19.05 1.88
C GLU A 79 9.19 -19.53 0.47
N VAL A 80 8.41 -20.47 -0.07
CA VAL A 80 8.67 -21.05 -1.39
C VAL A 80 8.25 -20.05 -2.47
N ILE A 81 9.21 -19.62 -3.28
CA ILE A 81 8.97 -18.73 -4.41
C ILE A 81 9.13 -19.49 -5.73
N GLY A 82 8.25 -19.20 -6.68
CA GLY A 82 8.39 -19.66 -8.06
C GLY A 82 9.17 -18.63 -8.88
N ILE A 83 10.22 -19.04 -9.57
CA ILE A 83 10.93 -18.22 -10.55
C ILE A 83 10.57 -18.72 -11.94
N MET A 84 10.17 -17.79 -12.81
CA MET A 84 9.89 -18.08 -14.21
C MET A 84 10.95 -17.40 -15.08
N THR A 85 11.55 -18.15 -16.00
CA THR A 85 12.56 -17.63 -16.92
C THR A 85 11.88 -16.95 -18.10
N GLY A 86 12.38 -15.78 -18.50
CA GLY A 86 11.86 -15.06 -19.65
C GLY A 86 12.41 -15.54 -21.00
N THR A 87 13.44 -16.39 -20.96
CA THR A 87 14.14 -16.92 -22.14
C THR A 87 14.61 -18.35 -21.88
N ASP A 88 15.00 -19.04 -22.95
CA ASP A 88 15.59 -20.37 -22.87
C ASP A 88 16.97 -20.33 -22.18
N ILE A 89 17.29 -21.40 -21.44
CA ILE A 89 18.59 -21.60 -20.79
C ILE A 89 19.21 -22.87 -21.39
N ASP A 90 20.32 -22.72 -22.12
CA ASP A 90 21.06 -23.84 -22.72
C ASP A 90 22.15 -24.37 -21.80
N PHE A 91 22.10 -25.68 -21.54
CA PHE A 91 23.01 -26.42 -20.67
C PHE A 91 23.99 -27.32 -21.44
N SER A 92 23.95 -27.29 -22.79
CA SER A 92 24.72 -28.15 -23.68
C SER A 92 26.24 -28.06 -23.49
N SER A 93 26.76 -26.90 -23.08
CA SER A 93 28.20 -26.68 -22.85
C SER A 93 28.70 -27.20 -21.50
N VAL A 94 27.78 -27.49 -20.57
CA VAL A 94 28.11 -27.90 -19.19
C VAL A 94 27.82 -29.37 -18.95
N TYR A 95 26.73 -29.90 -19.52
CA TYR A 95 26.30 -31.27 -19.31
C TYR A 95 26.40 -32.11 -20.58
N GLN A 96 26.82 -33.36 -20.41
CA GLN A 96 26.85 -34.37 -21.46
C GLN A 96 26.12 -35.64 -21.03
N LEU A 97 25.53 -36.35 -21.99
CA LEU A 97 24.81 -37.60 -21.73
C LEU A 97 25.78 -38.78 -21.70
N ARG A 98 25.60 -39.69 -20.74
CA ARG A 98 26.35 -40.95 -20.65
C ARG A 98 25.40 -42.12 -20.50
N LEU A 99 25.62 -43.16 -21.31
CA LEU A 99 24.89 -44.42 -21.18
C LEU A 99 25.20 -45.08 -19.84
N LYS A 100 24.15 -45.44 -19.09
CA LYS A 100 24.29 -46.24 -17.87
C LYS A 100 24.42 -47.71 -18.31
N PRO A 101 25.54 -48.39 -18.02
CA PRO A 101 25.73 -49.77 -18.44
C PRO A 101 24.68 -50.67 -17.79
N ARG A 102 24.16 -51.63 -18.57
CA ARG A 102 23.19 -52.59 -18.07
C ARG A 102 23.90 -53.62 -17.21
N TRP A 103 23.24 -54.01 -16.13
CA TRP A 103 23.78 -54.86 -15.06
C TRP A 103 24.09 -56.32 -15.48
N TYR A 104 23.88 -56.68 -16.76
CA TYR A 104 24.07 -58.04 -17.26
C TYR A 104 25.21 -58.19 -18.29
N GLU A 105 26.01 -57.14 -18.53
CA GLU A 105 27.15 -57.17 -19.47
C GLU A 105 28.51 -57.33 -18.75
N ARG A 106 28.56 -58.03 -17.61
CA ARG A 106 29.81 -58.32 -16.89
C ARG A 106 30.10 -59.81 -16.83
#